data_AF-A0A358X3B8-F1
#
_entry.id   AF-A0A358X3B8-F1
#
_cell.length_a   1.000
_cell.length_b   1.000
_cell.length_c   1.000
_cell.angle_alpha   90.00
_cell.angle_beta   90.00
_cell.angle_gamma   90.00
#
_symmetry.space_group_name_H-M   'P 1'
#
loop_
_entity.id
_entity.type
_entity.pdbx_description
1 polymer ?
#
loop_
_entity_poly.entity_id
_entity_poly.type
_entity_poly.pdbx_seq_one_letter_code
_entity_poly.pdbx_strand_id
1 'polypeptide(L)'
;MVYLNHNLDVLYLICMRLNTNLKSLLWDVDAKKLDAKKHADFLIARIADKGGMKELQWLKKKFGKNKIRSVVKKSRNVSRKTKVFWSVI
;
A
#
# COMPACT_ATOMS: atom_id res chain seq x y z
N MET A 1 -2.35 -6.86 30.42
CA MET A 1 -1.49 -6.83 29.22
C MET A 1 -2.30 -7.33 28.03
N VAL A 2 -3.07 -6.43 27.39
CA VAL A 2 -3.83 -6.76 26.19
C VAL A 2 -2.92 -6.48 25.01
N TYR A 3 -2.59 -7.52 24.23
CA TYR A 3 -1.92 -7.37 22.94
C TYR A 3 -2.89 -6.65 21.99
N LEU A 4 -2.90 -5.32 22.03
CA LEU A 4 -3.58 -4.46 21.06
C LEU A 4 -2.92 -4.71 19.70
N ASN A 5 -3.71 -5.28 18.80
CA ASN A 5 -3.29 -5.86 17.54
C ASN A 5 -3.05 -4.74 16.52
N HIS A 6 -1.86 -4.13 16.56
CA HIS A 6 -1.40 -3.04 15.68
C HIS A 6 -1.70 -3.25 14.17
N ASN A 7 -1.93 -4.47 13.71
CA ASN A 7 -2.23 -4.82 12.31
C ASN A 7 -3.66 -4.47 11.88
N LEU A 8 -4.66 -4.63 12.77
CA LEU A 8 -6.03 -4.19 12.52
C LEU A 8 -6.10 -2.65 12.56
N ASP A 9 -5.32 -2.02 13.43
CA ASP A 9 -5.27 -0.56 13.53
C ASP A 9 -4.75 0.09 12.26
N VAL A 10 -3.76 -0.48 11.56
CA VAL A 10 -3.25 0.11 10.32
C VAL A 10 -4.27 -0.01 9.20
N LEU A 11 -4.91 -1.17 9.01
CA LEU A 11 -5.95 -1.34 8.00
C LEU A 11 -7.14 -0.42 8.31
N TYR A 12 -7.56 -0.36 9.56
CA TYR A 12 -8.66 0.48 10.04
C TYR A 12 -8.32 1.96 9.94
N LEU A 13 -7.12 2.40 10.33
CA LEU A 13 -6.65 3.78 10.20
C LEU A 13 -6.54 4.23 8.74
N ILE A 14 -6.10 3.37 7.83
CA ILE A 14 -6.02 3.71 6.41
C ILE A 14 -7.44 3.72 5.81
N CYS A 15 -8.31 2.75 6.12
CA CYS A 15 -9.70 2.70 5.65
C CYS A 15 -10.52 3.88 6.18
N MET A 16 -10.33 4.23 7.45
CA MET A 16 -11.03 5.31 8.14
C MET A 16 -10.48 6.71 7.76
N ARG A 17 -9.18 6.85 7.43
CA ARG A 17 -8.62 8.12 6.90
C ARG A 17 -8.87 8.36 5.42
N LEU A 18 -9.01 7.31 4.61
CA LEU A 18 -9.17 7.46 3.16
C LEU A 18 -10.63 7.43 2.69
N ASN A 19 -11.55 6.95 3.54
CA ASN A 19 -12.94 6.66 3.16
C ASN A 19 -13.00 5.86 1.83
N THR A 20 -12.11 4.88 1.70
CA THR A 20 -11.99 4.05 0.49
C THR A 20 -11.96 2.56 0.81
N ASN A 21 -12.36 1.76 -0.17
CA ASN A 21 -12.65 0.34 -0.02
C ASN A 21 -11.38 -0.52 -0.08
N LEU A 22 -10.43 -0.29 0.83
CA LEU A 22 -9.17 -1.05 0.91
C LEU A 22 -9.40 -2.55 1.09
N LYS A 23 -10.54 -2.95 1.66
CA LYS A 23 -10.98 -4.36 1.69
C LYS A 23 -10.98 -4.99 0.28
N SER A 24 -11.36 -4.25 -0.75
CA SER A 24 -11.32 -4.73 -2.14
C SER A 24 -9.91 -4.79 -2.73
N LEU A 25 -8.95 -4.03 -2.21
CA LEU A 25 -7.54 -4.13 -2.65
C LEU A 25 -6.80 -5.30 -1.98
N LEU A 26 -7.25 -5.67 -0.79
CA LEU A 26 -6.61 -6.62 0.12
C LEU A 26 -7.43 -7.90 0.34
N TRP A 27 -8.48 -8.15 -0.46
CA TRP A 27 -9.34 -9.34 -0.31
C TRP A 27 -8.56 -10.66 -0.36
N ASP A 28 -7.43 -10.66 -1.07
CA ASP A 28 -6.54 -11.80 -1.29
C ASP A 28 -5.40 -11.88 -0.27
N VAL A 29 -5.40 -11.01 0.75
CA VAL A 29 -4.31 -10.91 1.72
C VAL A 29 -4.85 -11.12 3.11
N ASP A 30 -4.38 -12.20 3.74
CA ASP A 30 -4.73 -12.52 5.12
C ASP A 30 -4.21 -11.43 6.06
N ALA A 31 -5.12 -10.58 6.55
CA ALA A 31 -4.80 -9.41 7.37
C ALA A 31 -4.04 -9.77 8.66
N LYS A 32 -4.15 -11.03 9.12
CA LYS A 32 -3.40 -11.56 10.27
C LYS A 32 -1.90 -11.72 10.01
N LYS A 33 -1.50 -11.82 8.74
CA LYS A 33 -0.09 -11.98 8.32
C LYS A 33 0.55 -10.67 7.85
N LEU A 34 -0.21 -9.58 7.78
CA LEU A 34 0.24 -8.33 7.20
C LEU A 34 0.84 -7.38 8.25
N ASP A 35 2.12 -7.55 8.55
CA ASP A 35 2.94 -6.56 9.26
C ASP A 35 3.30 -5.37 8.35
N ALA A 36 2.73 -4.18 8.61
CA ALA A 36 2.93 -2.99 7.79
C ALA A 36 4.39 -2.48 7.75
N LYS A 37 5.24 -2.84 8.72
CA LYS A 37 6.68 -2.52 8.68
C LYS A 37 7.44 -3.53 7.82
N LYS A 38 7.12 -4.82 7.95
CA LYS A 38 7.78 -5.88 7.14
C LYS A 38 7.26 -5.97 5.70
N HIS A 39 6.04 -5.51 5.45
CA HIS A 39 5.37 -5.59 4.15
C HIS A 39 5.13 -4.22 3.50
N ALA A 40 5.88 -3.19 3.90
CA ALA A 40 5.81 -1.86 3.31
C ALA A 40 5.96 -1.90 1.78
N ASP A 41 6.90 -2.70 1.27
CA ASP A 41 7.13 -2.82 -0.18
C ASP A 41 5.95 -3.50 -0.90
N PHE A 42 5.28 -4.45 -0.24
CA PHE A 42 4.05 -5.07 -0.78
C PHE A 42 2.89 -4.07 -0.83
N LEU A 43 2.68 -3.31 0.25
CA LEU A 43 1.64 -2.27 0.32
C LEU A 43 1.88 -1.19 -0.73
N ILE A 44 3.12 -0.73 -0.88
CA ILE A 44 3.52 0.23 -1.90
C ILE A 44 3.22 -0.32 -3.29
N ALA A 45 3.64 -1.54 -3.61
CA ALA A 45 3.39 -2.14 -4.92
C ALA A 45 1.89 -2.26 -5.20
N ARG A 46 1.10 -2.73 -4.24
CA ARG A 46 -0.34 -2.95 -4.39
C ARG A 46 -1.12 -1.65 -4.56
N ILE A 47 -0.85 -0.65 -3.72
CA ILE A 47 -1.50 0.66 -3.78
C ILE A 47 -1.04 1.43 -5.02
N ALA A 48 0.23 1.34 -5.40
CA ALA A 48 0.74 1.98 -6.61
C ALA A 48 0.09 1.42 -7.89
N ASP A 49 -0.25 0.13 -7.90
CA ASP A 49 -0.80 -0.56 -9.07
C ASP A 49 -2.32 -0.52 -9.17
N LYS A 50 -3.02 -0.60 -8.05
CA LYS A 50 -4.49 -0.72 -8.02
C LYS A 50 -5.19 0.38 -7.22
N GLY A 51 -4.43 1.23 -6.51
CA GLY A 51 -5.00 2.30 -5.70
C GLY A 51 -5.51 3.46 -6.54
N GLY A 52 -6.53 4.14 -6.02
CA GLY A 52 -7.03 5.39 -6.58
C GLY A 52 -6.20 6.60 -6.18
N MET A 53 -6.66 7.78 -6.59
CA MET A 53 -5.93 9.03 -6.39
C MET A 53 -5.71 9.37 -4.90
N LYS A 54 -6.67 9.04 -4.03
CA LYS A 54 -6.59 9.28 -2.57
C LYS A 54 -5.53 8.38 -1.93
N GLU A 55 -5.52 7.11 -2.27
CA GLU A 55 -4.55 6.13 -1.79
C GLU A 55 -3.14 6.48 -2.26
N LEU A 56 -3.01 6.91 -3.52
CA LEU A 56 -1.73 7.37 -4.07
C LEU A 56 -1.20 8.61 -3.35
N GLN A 57 -2.04 9.57 -2.99
CA GLN A 57 -1.64 10.74 -2.20
C GLN A 57 -1.15 10.33 -0.81
N TRP A 58 -1.87 9.44 -0.13
CA TRP A 58 -1.43 8.92 1.16
C TRP A 58 -0.12 8.15 1.06
N LEU A 59 0.03 7.32 0.03
CA LEU A 59 1.25 6.55 -0.22
C LEU A 59 2.44 7.49 -0.39
N LYS A 60 2.27 8.54 -1.20
CA LYS A 60 3.28 9.59 -1.40
C LYS A 60 3.63 10.32 -0.09
N LYS A 61 2.64 10.66 0.74
CA LYS A 61 2.84 11.33 2.03
C LYS A 61 3.55 10.43 3.05
N LYS A 62 3.27 9.11 3.02
CA LYS A 62 3.78 8.15 4.00
C LYS A 62 5.20 7.65 3.69
N PHE A 63 5.48 7.33 2.43
CA PHE A 63 6.73 6.67 2.02
C PHE A 63 7.63 7.53 1.13
N GLY A 64 7.10 8.61 0.55
CA GLY A 64 7.84 9.46 -0.38
C GLY A 64 7.99 8.85 -1.77
N LYS A 65 8.14 9.71 -2.79
CA LYS A 65 8.19 9.31 -4.21
C LYS A 65 9.36 8.35 -4.51
N ASN A 66 10.55 8.61 -3.96
CA ASN A 66 11.76 7.83 -4.26
C ASN A 66 11.64 6.36 -3.81
N LYS A 67 11.12 6.14 -2.60
CA LYS A 67 10.87 4.78 -2.08
C LYS A 67 9.82 4.07 -2.93
N ILE A 68 8.73 4.77 -3.29
CA ILE A 68 7.69 4.20 -4.15
C ILE A 68 8.25 3.78 -5.50
N ARG A 69 9.00 4.66 -6.18
CA ARG A 69 9.62 4.36 -7.47
C ARG A 69 10.56 3.14 -7.39
N SER A 70 11.42 3.09 -6.37
CA SER A 70 12.33 1.96 -6.16
C SER A 70 11.56 0.64 -5.99
N VAL A 71 10.50 0.64 -5.20
CA VAL A 71 9.69 -0.56 -4.95
C VAL A 71 8.92 -0.97 -6.20
N VAL A 72 8.26 -0.03 -6.87
CA VAL A 72 7.52 -0.29 -8.12
C VAL A 72 8.44 -0.87 -9.20
N LYS A 73 9.65 -0.34 -9.34
CA LYS A 73 10.64 -0.84 -10.31
C LYS A 73 11.08 -2.27 -10.00
N LYS A 74 11.33 -2.60 -8.72
CA LYS A 74 11.80 -3.92 -8.29
C LYS A 74 10.68 -4.96 -8.19
N SER A 75 9.44 -4.54 -7.97
CA SER A 75 8.32 -5.45 -7.74
C SER A 75 7.93 -6.22 -9.01
N ARG A 76 7.73 -7.53 -8.86
CA ARG A 76 7.20 -8.39 -9.91
C ARG A 76 5.66 -8.34 -9.99
N ASN A 77 5.01 -7.87 -8.94
CA ASN A 77 3.55 -7.84 -8.79
C ASN A 77 2.92 -6.50 -9.18
N VAL A 78 3.63 -5.69 -9.99
CA VAL A 78 3.14 -4.40 -10.49
C VAL A 78 3.05 -4.46 -12.01
N SER A 79 1.91 -4.03 -12.55
CA SER A 79 1.67 -4.03 -13.98
C SER A 79 2.67 -3.15 -14.73
N ARG A 80 2.91 -3.48 -16.01
CA ARG A 80 3.83 -2.71 -16.88
C ARG A 80 3.40 -1.25 -17.01
N LYS A 81 2.09 -0.98 -17.12
CA LYS A 81 1.51 0.37 -17.19
C LYS A 81 1.90 1.20 -15.97
N THR A 82 1.73 0.63 -14.77
CA THR A 82 2.11 1.29 -13.52
C THR A 82 3.60 1.55 -13.44
N LYS A 83 4.45 0.59 -13.85
CA LYS A 83 5.91 0.80 -13.89
C LYS A 83 6.31 1.98 -14.78
N VAL A 84 5.70 2.10 -15.95
CA VAL A 84 5.94 3.23 -16.88
C VAL A 84 5.46 4.55 -16.25
N PHE A 85 4.28 4.57 -15.64
CA PHE A 85 3.78 5.78 -14.97
C PHE A 85 4.75 6.30 -13.90
N TRP A 86 5.27 5.41 -13.05
CA TRP A 86 6.21 5.78 -11.99
C TRP A 86 7.65 5.99 -12.47
N SER A 87 8.01 5.61 -13.70
CA SER A 87 9.31 5.95 -14.28
C SER A 87 9.36 7.38 -14.81
N VAL A 88 8.20 7.95 -15.18
CA VAL A 88 8.11 9.30 -15.76
C VAL A 88 7.84 10.38 -14.70
N ILE A 89 7.19 10.03 -13.58
CA ILE A 89 6.89 10.92 -12.44
C ILE A 89 7.95 10.81 -11.37
#